data_AF-A6FCT2-F1
#
_entry.id   AF-A6FCT2-F1
#
_cell.length_a   1.000
_cell.length_b   1.000
_cell.length_c   1.000
_cell.angle_alpha   90.00
_cell.angle_beta   90.00
_cell.angle_gamma   90.00
#
_symmetry.space_group_name_H-M   'P 1'
#
loop_
_entity.id
_entity.type
_entity.pdbx_description
1 polymer ?
#
loop_
_entity_poly.entity_id
_entity_poly.type
_entity_poly.pdbx_seq_one_letter_code
_entity_poly.pdbx_strand_id
1 'polypeptide(L)'
;MKLYGSYTSPFVRHCRIALLEGQLNGGLECEFIETDADSSAKLSPTKKVPFLQDQQAGKDIGLTDSASILMYLREQSGKGFLTDAQDFNLFCNVNTVLDAAVNLFFLEKFDQITPEQSSYLTRH
;
A
#
# COMPACT_ATOMS: atom_id res chain seq x y z
N MET A 1 14.47 7.95 0.90
CA MET A 1 13.07 7.62 0.56
C MET A 1 12.06 8.50 1.29
N LYS A 2 10.92 8.75 0.63
CA LYS A 2 9.70 9.35 1.21
C LYS A 2 8.52 8.43 0.92
N LEU A 3 7.80 8.02 1.96
CA LEU A 3 6.57 7.23 1.86
C LEU A 3 5.37 8.11 2.19
N TYR A 4 4.51 8.31 1.21
CA TYR A 4 3.29 9.08 1.35
C TYR A 4 2.13 8.15 1.68
N GLY A 5 1.40 8.42 2.76
CA GLY A 5 0.26 7.57 3.14
C GLY A 5 -0.53 8.04 4.35
N SER A 6 -1.56 7.28 4.69
CA SER A 6 -2.38 7.48 5.88
C SER A 6 -2.18 6.36 6.89
N TYR A 7 -2.23 6.69 8.19
CA TYR A 7 -2.13 5.71 9.27
C TYR A 7 -3.26 4.67 9.28
N THR A 8 -4.41 4.99 8.68
CA THR A 8 -5.57 4.09 8.62
C THR A 8 -5.56 3.16 7.41
N SER A 9 -4.68 3.38 6.43
CA SER A 9 -4.61 2.54 5.23
C SER A 9 -3.90 1.21 5.51
N PRO A 10 -4.53 0.05 5.22
CA PRO A 10 -3.89 -1.25 5.40
C PRO A 10 -2.74 -1.46 4.40
N PHE A 11 -2.84 -0.91 3.18
CA PHE A 11 -1.78 -0.97 2.17
C PHE A 11 -0.54 -0.17 2.60
N VAL A 12 -0.74 1.01 3.21
CA VAL A 12 0.34 1.81 3.80
C VAL A 12 0.97 1.07 4.98
N ARG A 13 0.16 0.38 5.79
CA ARG A 13 0.62 -0.44 6.92
C ARG A 13 1.59 -1.53 6.47
N HIS A 14 1.34 -2.23 5.36
CA HIS A 14 2.27 -3.22 4.82
C HIS A 14 3.66 -2.63 4.55
N CYS A 15 3.73 -1.49 3.86
CA CYS A 15 5.00 -0.80 3.57
C CYS A 15 5.70 -0.34 4.86
N ARG A 16 4.95 0.19 5.83
CA ARG A 16 5.51 0.65 7.12
C ARG A 16 6.11 -0.49 7.93
N ILE A 17 5.52 -1.68 7.91
CA ILE A 17 6.11 -2.86 8.58
C ILE A 17 7.44 -3.22 7.94
N ALA A 18 7.54 -3.27 6.61
CA ALA A 18 8.80 -3.56 5.93
C ALA A 18 9.87 -2.48 6.15
N LEU A 19 9.47 -1.20 6.20
CA LEU A 19 10.37 -0.11 6.58
C LEU A 19 10.94 -0.32 7.98
N LEU A 20 10.08 -0.61 8.97
CA LEU A 20 10.52 -0.87 10.35
C LEU A 20 11.47 -2.07 10.41
N GLU A 21 11.16 -3.14 9.69
CA GLU A 21 12.05 -4.30 9.63
C GLU A 21 13.42 -3.97 9.03
N GLY A 22 13.51 -3.18 7.95
CA GLY A 22 14.80 -2.79 7.38
C GLY A 22 15.54 -1.74 8.22
N GLN A 23 14.82 -0.86 8.92
CA GLN A 23 15.38 0.07 9.91
C GLN A 23 16.09 -0.68 11.05
N LEU A 24 15.45 -1.72 11.59
CA LEU A 24 16.04 -2.57 12.64
C LEU A 24 17.31 -3.29 12.17
N ASN A 25 17.47 -3.51 10.86
CA ASN A 25 18.66 -4.10 10.26
C ASN A 25 19.67 -3.05 9.76
N GLY A 26 19.45 -1.76 10.07
CA GLY A 26 20.39 -0.66 9.81
C GLY A 26 20.43 -0.16 8.36
N GLY A 27 19.47 -0.54 7.50
CA GLY A 27 19.58 -0.35 6.05
C GLY A 27 18.58 0.61 5.39
N LEU A 28 17.53 1.06 6.08
CA LEU A 28 16.46 1.85 5.47
C LEU A 28 16.14 3.13 6.24
N GLU A 29 16.44 4.29 5.67
CA GLU A 29 15.88 5.56 6.13
C GLU A 29 14.75 6.03 5.21
N CYS A 30 13.60 6.33 5.80
CA CYS A 30 12.42 6.77 5.07
C CYS A 30 11.61 7.77 5.90
N GLU A 31 11.34 8.94 5.30
CA GLU A 31 10.42 9.91 5.85
C GLU A 31 8.98 9.47 5.56
N PHE A 32 8.11 9.44 6.58
CA PHE A 32 6.69 9.20 6.39
C PHE A 32 5.94 10.53 6.30
N ILE A 33 5.24 10.74 5.19
CA ILE A 33 4.48 11.96 4.91
C ILE A 33 3.00 11.62 4.97
N GLU A 34 2.32 12.09 6.01
CA GLU A 34 0.88 11.89 6.13
C GLU A 34 0.14 12.56 4.97
N THR A 35 -0.70 11.78 4.28
CA THR A 35 -1.32 12.18 3.01
C THR A 35 -2.80 11.81 3.02
N ASP A 36 -3.65 12.82 2.83
CA ASP A 36 -5.09 12.68 2.67
C ASP A 36 -5.50 12.42 1.20
N ALA A 37 -6.80 12.26 0.97
CA ALA A 37 -7.34 11.97 -0.36
C ALA A 37 -7.10 13.12 -1.37
N ASP A 38 -7.17 14.37 -0.92
CA ASP A 38 -6.95 15.53 -1.78
C ASP A 38 -5.49 15.64 -2.22
N SER A 39 -4.56 15.34 -1.32
CA SER A 39 -3.12 15.33 -1.59
C SER A 39 -2.75 14.16 -2.49
N SER A 40 -3.27 12.95 -2.23
CA SER A 40 -2.99 11.79 -3.08
C SER A 40 -3.56 11.97 -4.49
N ALA A 41 -4.70 12.63 -4.64
CA ALA A 41 -5.28 12.94 -5.95
C ALA A 41 -4.42 13.86 -6.82
N LYS A 42 -3.56 14.68 -6.21
CA LYS A 42 -2.63 15.60 -6.91
C LYS A 42 -1.26 14.97 -7.15
N LEU A 43 -0.78 14.18 -6.20
CA LEU A 43 0.60 13.70 -6.16
C LEU A 43 0.79 12.29 -6.75
N SER A 44 -0.26 11.46 -6.74
CA SER A 44 -0.22 10.09 -7.24
C SER A 44 -1.00 9.94 -8.54
N PRO A 45 -0.41 9.34 -9.61
CA PRO A 45 -1.12 8.98 -10.83
C PRO A 45 -2.38 8.13 -10.59
N THR A 46 -2.36 7.25 -9.58
CA THR A 46 -3.49 6.38 -9.22
C THR A 46 -4.47 7.06 -8.28
N LYS A 47 -4.17 8.29 -7.82
CA LYS A 47 -4.91 9.06 -6.81
C LYS A 47 -5.05 8.35 -5.46
N LYS A 48 -4.26 7.30 -5.23
CA LYS A 48 -4.30 6.45 -4.03
C LYS A 48 -2.99 6.55 -3.23
N VAL A 49 -3.07 6.09 -1.99
CA VAL A 49 -1.93 5.83 -1.10
C VAL A 49 -1.80 4.31 -0.85
N PRO A 50 -0.59 3.77 -0.60
CA PRO A 50 0.70 4.48 -0.54
C PRO A 50 1.26 4.84 -1.92
N PHE A 51 2.13 5.84 -1.95
CA PHE A 51 3.12 6.00 -3.02
C PHE A 51 4.48 6.37 -2.41
N LEU A 52 5.56 5.99 -3.08
CA LEU A 52 6.94 6.19 -2.65
C LEU A 52 7.68 7.05 -3.67
N GLN A 53 8.50 7.97 -3.16
CA GLN A 53 9.49 8.69 -3.94
C GLN A 53 10.89 8.39 -3.36
N ASP A 54 11.84 8.09 -4.23
CA ASP A 54 13.24 7.89 -3.85
C ASP A 54 14.19 8.40 -4.93
N GLN A 55 15.45 8.61 -4.53
CA GLN A 55 16.54 8.94 -5.44
C GLN A 55 17.69 7.96 -5.22
N GLN A 56 18.03 7.20 -6.27
CA GLN A 56 19.11 6.21 -6.24
C GLN A 56 20.05 6.45 -7.42
N ALA A 57 21.36 6.58 -7.13
CA ALA A 57 22.40 6.75 -8.15
C ALA A 57 22.09 7.81 -9.23
N GLY A 58 21.44 8.92 -8.84
CA GLY A 58 21.05 10.01 -9.76
C GLY A 58 19.79 9.77 -10.58
N LYS A 59 19.01 8.72 -10.27
CA LYS A 59 17.73 8.40 -10.91
C LYS A 59 16.57 8.54 -9.92
N ASP A 60 15.50 9.21 -10.35
CA ASP A 60 14.25 9.26 -9.60
C ASP A 60 13.49 7.94 -9.72
N ILE A 61 13.02 7.44 -8.58
CA ILE A 61 12.18 6.24 -8.46
C ILE A 61 10.83 6.69 -7.90
N GLY A 62 9.77 6.44 -8.65
CA GLY A 62 8.38 6.67 -8.24
C GLY A 62 7.59 5.37 -8.31
N LEU A 63 6.99 4.96 -7.19
CA LEU A 63 6.19 3.73 -7.08
C LEU A 63 4.84 4.05 -6.46
N THR A 64 3.76 3.54 -7.03
CA THR A 64 2.39 3.97 -6.70
C THR A 64 1.48 2.86 -6.19
N ASP A 65 1.96 1.63 -6.14
CA ASP A 65 1.25 0.53 -5.49
C ASP A 65 2.09 -0.13 -4.39
N SER A 66 1.41 -0.52 -3.32
CA SER A 66 1.98 -1.13 -2.13
C SER A 66 2.78 -2.40 -2.44
N ALA A 67 2.40 -3.20 -3.44
CA ALA A 67 3.16 -4.39 -3.82
C ALA A 67 4.54 -4.03 -4.37
N SER A 68 4.59 -3.09 -5.33
CA SER A 68 5.85 -2.61 -5.92
C SER A 68 6.75 -1.92 -4.89
N ILE A 69 6.16 -1.14 -3.98
CA ILE A 69 6.88 -0.50 -2.89
C ILE A 69 7.44 -1.54 -1.93
N LEU A 70 6.63 -2.54 -1.55
CA LEU A 70 7.05 -3.58 -0.62
C LEU A 70 8.20 -4.41 -1.21
N MET A 71 8.12 -4.78 -2.49
CA MET A 71 9.21 -5.43 -3.21
C MET A 71 10.50 -4.59 -3.15
N TYR A 72 10.41 -3.32 -3.51
CA TYR A 72 11.54 -2.39 -3.48
C TYR A 72 12.17 -2.27 -2.10
N LEU A 73 11.37 -2.08 -1.04
CA LEU A 73 11.87 -1.97 0.33
C LEU A 73 12.56 -3.24 0.83
N ARG A 74 12.05 -4.41 0.43
CA ARG A 74 12.67 -5.71 0.76
C ARG A 74 14.04 -5.83 0.09
N GLU A 75 14.14 -5.51 -1.20
CA GLU A 75 15.39 -5.51 -1.96
C GLU A 75 16.43 -4.55 -1.35
N GLN A 76 16.03 -3.31 -1.02
CA GLN A 76 16.90 -2.33 -0.36
C GLN A 76 17.38 -2.80 1.03
N SER A 77 16.64 -3.73 1.67
CA SER A 77 17.04 -4.35 2.95
C SER A 77 17.85 -5.64 2.78
N GLY A 78 18.23 -6.02 1.54
CA GLY A 78 18.89 -7.29 1.26
C GLY A 78 18.00 -8.52 1.52
N LYS A 79 16.68 -8.34 1.61
CA LYS A 79 15.70 -9.41 1.80
C LYS A 79 15.00 -9.72 0.48
N GLY A 80 14.61 -10.99 0.30
CA GLY A 80 13.67 -11.35 -0.76
C GLY A 80 12.28 -10.74 -0.50
N PHE A 81 11.54 -10.45 -1.56
CA PHE A 81 10.15 -9.99 -1.45
C PHE A 81 9.22 -11.13 -1.01
N LEU A 82 9.15 -12.19 -1.82
CA LEU A 82 8.34 -13.40 -1.59
C LEU A 82 9.13 -14.61 -2.10
N THR A 83 9.02 -15.75 -1.41
CA THR A 83 9.90 -16.89 -1.65
C THR A 83 9.36 -17.86 -2.70
N ASP A 84 8.04 -18.05 -2.74
CA ASP A 84 7.40 -18.98 -3.68
C ASP A 84 5.98 -18.54 -4.09
N ALA A 85 5.34 -19.39 -4.92
CA ALA A 85 4.00 -19.13 -5.43
C ALA A 85 2.91 -19.17 -4.34
N GLN A 86 3.12 -19.89 -3.23
CA GLN A 86 2.15 -19.94 -2.12
C GLN A 86 2.19 -18.63 -1.31
N ASP A 87 3.39 -18.12 -1.03
CA ASP A 87 3.56 -16.81 -0.39
C ASP A 87 2.96 -15.68 -1.25
N PHE A 88 3.20 -15.72 -2.56
CA PHE A 88 2.61 -14.75 -3.49
C PHE A 88 1.09 -14.88 -3.59
N ASN A 89 0.56 -16.10 -3.63
CA ASN A 89 -0.89 -16.34 -3.61
C ASN A 89 -1.52 -15.78 -2.33
N LEU A 90 -0.92 -16.01 -1.16
CA LEU A 90 -1.41 -15.47 0.11
C LEU A 90 -1.39 -13.94 0.10
N PHE A 91 -0.29 -13.33 -0.36
CA PHE A 91 -0.18 -11.88 -0.51
C PHE A 91 -1.29 -11.32 -1.41
N CYS A 92 -1.51 -11.92 -2.58
CA CYS A 92 -2.57 -11.51 -3.50
C CYS A 92 -3.97 -11.66 -2.89
N ASN A 93 -4.23 -12.75 -2.17
CA ASN A 93 -5.52 -12.98 -1.51
C ASN A 93 -5.80 -11.93 -0.43
N VAL A 94 -4.80 -11.59 0.39
CA VAL A 94 -4.93 -10.53 1.41
C VAL A 94 -5.23 -9.19 0.74
N ASN A 95 -4.48 -8.80 -0.30
CA ASN A 95 -4.74 -7.54 -1.00
C ASN A 95 -6.13 -7.53 -1.67
N THR A 96 -6.57 -8.65 -2.25
CA THR A 96 -7.90 -8.78 -2.85
C THR A 96 -9.01 -8.51 -1.83
N VAL A 97 -8.90 -9.10 -0.64
CA VAL A 97 -9.89 -8.88 0.44
C VAL A 97 -9.84 -7.43 0.95
N LEU A 98 -8.63 -6.87 1.11
CA LEU A 98 -8.45 -5.48 1.55
C LEU A 98 -9.03 -4.48 0.53
N ASP A 99 -8.81 -4.70 -0.77
CA ASP A 99 -9.36 -3.84 -1.83
C ASP A 99 -10.89 -3.84 -1.80
N ALA A 100 -11.50 -5.02 -1.66
CA ALA A 100 -12.95 -5.13 -1.52
C ALA A 100 -13.45 -4.41 -0.26
N ALA A 101 -12.81 -4.66 0.89
CA ALA A 101 -13.21 -4.06 2.17
C ALA A 101 -13.08 -2.53 2.18
N VAL A 102 -11.99 -1.99 1.61
CA VAL A 102 -11.76 -0.54 1.52
C VAL A 102 -12.80 0.13 0.62
N ASN A 103 -13.15 -0.50 -0.51
CA ASN A 103 -14.21 0.02 -1.37
C ASN A 103 -15.56 0.06 -0.63
N LEU A 104 -15.95 -1.02 0.03
CA LEU A 104 -17.20 -1.06 0.80
C LEU A 104 -17.21 0.00 1.91
N PHE A 105 -16.10 0.14 2.65
CA PHE A 105 -15.97 1.15 3.69
C PHE A 105 -16.16 2.57 3.16
N PHE A 106 -15.56 2.91 2.02
CA PHE A 106 -15.68 4.26 1.47
C PHE A 106 -17.03 4.54 0.83
N LEU A 107 -17.64 3.53 0.17
CA LEU A 107 -19.00 3.63 -0.34
C LEU A 107 -20.01 3.90 0.78
N GLU A 108 -19.89 3.18 1.90
CA GLU A 108 -20.73 3.42 3.07
C GLU A 108 -20.45 4.80 3.68
N LYS A 109 -19.17 5.15 3.88
CA LYS A 109 -18.75 6.38 4.55
C LYS A 109 -19.14 7.65 3.80
N PHE A 110 -19.02 7.67 2.48
CA PHE A 110 -19.23 8.87 1.67
C PHE A 110 -20.60 8.92 0.99
N ASP A 111 -21.13 7.77 0.58
CA ASP A 111 -22.34 7.70 -0.24
C ASP A 111 -23.52 7.00 0.47
N GLN A 112 -23.32 6.49 1.70
CA GLN A 112 -24.30 5.67 2.43
C GLN A 112 -24.77 4.43 1.65
N ILE A 113 -23.91 3.94 0.75
CA ILE A 113 -24.16 2.71 0.00
C ILE A 113 -23.64 1.53 0.84
N THR A 114 -24.57 0.70 1.30
CA THR A 114 -24.25 -0.44 2.19
C THR A 114 -24.37 -1.79 1.45
N PRO A 115 -23.72 -2.86 1.92
CA PRO A 115 -23.78 -4.16 1.28
C PRO A 115 -25.20 -4.72 1.12
N GLU A 116 -26.12 -4.42 2.03
CA GLU A 116 -27.51 -4.91 2.03
C GLU A 116 -28.31 -4.39 0.83
N GLN A 117 -27.86 -3.31 0.20
CA GLN A 117 -28.48 -2.72 -0.97
C GLN A 117 -28.07 -3.43 -2.29
N SER A 118 -27.14 -4.39 -2.23
CA SER A 118 -26.56 -5.03 -3.42
C SER A 118 -26.87 -6.53 -3.47
N SER A 119 -27.62 -6.94 -4.49
CA SER A 119 -27.91 -8.35 -4.77
C SER A 119 -26.64 -9.18 -5.04
N TYR A 120 -25.60 -8.55 -5.60
CA TYR A 120 -24.30 -9.19 -5.84
C TYR A 120 -23.57 -9.53 -4.53
N LEU A 121 -23.66 -8.66 -3.51
CA LEU A 121 -22.94 -8.83 -2.24
C LEU A 121 -23.61 -9.83 -1.30
N THR A 122 -24.92 -10.07 -1.45
CA THR A 122 -25.68 -11.07 -0.67
C THR A 122 -25.36 -12.55 -0.98
N ARG A 123 -24.33 -12.85 -1.80
CA ARG A 123 -23.83 -14.20 -2.18
C ARG A 123 -24.78 -15.36 -1.83
N HIS A 124 -25.54 -15.84 -2.81
CA HIS A 124 -26.38 -17.04 -2.70
C HIS A 124 -25.58 -18.32 -2.44
#